data_AF-A0A392RCA5-F1
#
_entry.id   AF-A0A392RCA5-F1
#
_cell.length_a   1.000
_cell.length_b   1.000
_cell.length_c   1.000
_cell.angle_alpha   90.00
_cell.angle_beta   90.00
_cell.angle_gamma   90.00
#
_symmetry.space_group_name_H-M   'P 1'
#
loop_
_entity.id
_entity.type
_entity.pdbx_description
1 polymer ?
#
loop_
_entity_poly.entity_id
_entity_poly.type
_entity_poly.pdbx_seq_one_letter_code
_entity_poly.pdbx_strand_id
1 'polypeptide(L)'
;SIVYRGPKKDEDGNVIMGPQGIPVEGDYARFHFHWNKGHFLIEPKEFTYKRMNLSPGEVADYDKLVAFVGTFPANLLEDSEGNPLLDDNGRQ
;
A
#
# COMPACT_ATOMS: atom_id res chain seq x y z
N SER A 1 1.49 23.34 2.09
CA SER A 1 2.39 22.21 2.40
C SER A 1 2.41 22.05 3.91
N ILE A 2 1.91 20.93 4.44
CA ILE A 2 2.04 20.64 5.87
C ILE A 2 3.11 19.55 5.97
N VAL A 3 4.29 19.95 6.44
CA VAL A 3 5.35 19.03 6.85
C VAL A 3 5.03 18.65 8.29
N TYR A 4 4.79 17.37 8.55
CA TYR A 4 4.73 16.88 9.91
C TYR A 4 6.17 16.78 10.43
N ARG A 5 6.50 17.52 11.49
CA ARG A 5 7.76 17.37 12.22
C ARG A 5 7.56 16.39 13.36
N GLY A 6 8.42 15.39 13.43
CA GLY A 6 8.46 14.48 14.55
C GLY A 6 9.72 13.61 14.56
N PRO A 7 9.88 12.80 15.61
CA PRO A 7 11.07 11.97 15.79
C PRO A 7 11.26 11.01 14.62
N LYS A 8 12.45 11.02 14.03
CA LYS A 8 12.87 10.10 12.98
C LYS A 8 12.89 8.69 13.55
N LYS A 9 12.30 7.75 12.81
CA LYS A 9 12.26 6.33 13.17
C LYS A 9 13.10 5.48 12.22
N ASP A 10 13.65 4.37 12.73
CA ASP A 10 14.30 3.33 11.93
C ASP A 10 13.27 2.37 11.29
N GLU A 11 13.76 1.33 10.61
CA GLU A 11 12.94 0.34 9.90
C GLU A 11 12.06 -0.48 10.85
N ASP A 12 12.48 -0.63 12.10
CA ASP A 12 11.74 -1.32 13.17
C ASP A 12 10.75 -0.39 13.91
N GLY A 13 10.73 0.90 13.54
CA GLY A 13 9.84 1.91 14.12
C GLY A 13 10.34 2.55 15.43
N ASN A 14 11.59 2.28 15.84
CA ASN A 14 12.20 2.86 17.02
C ASN A 14 12.72 4.27 16.74
N VAL A 15 12.70 5.15 17.74
CA VAL A 15 13.17 6.54 17.60
C VAL A 15 14.70 6.56 17.49
N ILE A 16 15.20 7.19 16.43
CA ILE A 16 16.62 7.41 16.23
C ILE A 16 17.07 8.54 17.15
N MET A 17 17.97 8.21 18.07
CA MET A 17 18.58 9.17 18.99
C MET A 17 19.86 9.75 18.39
N GLY A 18 20.03 11.05 18.52
CA GLY A 18 21.25 11.75 18.14
C GLY A 18 22.38 11.54 19.17
N PRO A 19 23.59 12.07 18.88
CA PRO A 19 24.77 11.87 19.73
C PRO A 19 24.61 12.36 21.18
N GLN A 20 23.68 13.29 21.42
CA GLN A 20 23.38 13.87 22.73
C GLN A 20 22.20 13.19 23.45
N GLY A 21 21.68 12.07 22.92
CA GLY A 21 20.49 11.39 23.45
C GLY A 21 19.18 12.11 23.16
N ILE A 22 19.18 13.09 22.25
CA ILE A 22 17.99 13.83 21.81
C ILE A 22 17.46 13.19 20.53
N PRO A 23 16.14 12.95 20.39
CA PRO A 23 15.55 12.44 19.15
C PRO A 23 15.92 13.28 17.93
N VAL A 24 16.31 12.61 16.84
CA VAL A 24 16.55 13.29 15.56
C VAL A 24 15.21 13.67 14.95
N GLU A 25 15.01 14.94 14.58
CA GLU A 25 13.78 15.39 13.92
C GLU A 25 13.78 15.03 12.43
N GLY A 26 12.64 14.52 11.95
CA GLY A 26 12.38 14.27 10.54
C GLY A 26 11.27 15.17 10.01
N ASP A 27 11.48 15.71 8.82
CA ASP A 27 10.43 16.41 8.06
C ASP A 27 9.67 15.38 7.20
N TYR A 28 8.41 15.12 7.53
CA TYR A 28 7.56 14.20 6.79
C TYR A 28 6.57 14.97 5.93
N ALA A 29 6.61 14.77 4.62
CA ALA A 29 5.59 15.32 3.73
C ALA A 29 4.24 14.68 4.05
N ARG A 30 3.27 15.49 4.53
CA ARG A 30 1.89 15.05 4.62
C ARG A 30 1.26 15.14 3.24
N PHE A 31 1.39 14.08 2.45
CA PHE A 31 0.64 13.96 1.21
C PHE A 31 -0.83 13.78 1.57
N HIS A 32 -1.61 14.82 1.33
CA HIS A 32 -3.05 14.67 1.40
C HIS A 32 -3.50 13.92 0.15
N PHE A 33 -3.78 12.63 0.30
CA PHE A 33 -4.45 11.84 -0.73
C PHE A 33 -5.92 12.28 -0.82
N HIS A 34 -6.16 13.40 -1.49
CA HIS A 34 -7.50 13.84 -1.84
C HIS A 34 -7.90 13.18 -3.15
N TRP A 35 -8.44 11.96 -3.07
CA TRP A 35 -9.03 11.30 -4.23
C TRP A 35 -10.36 12.01 -4.51
N ASN A 36 -10.34 12.97 -5.44
CA ASN A 36 -11.57 13.64 -5.86
C ASN A 36 -12.36 12.72 -6.81
N LYS A 37 -13.66 12.96 -6.97
CA LYS A 37 -14.52 12.18 -7.87
C LYS A 37 -13.95 12.12 -9.31
N GLY A 38 -13.27 13.18 -9.74
CA GLY A 38 -12.59 13.22 -11.04
C GLY A 38 -11.50 12.17 -11.19
N HIS A 39 -10.78 11.82 -10.12
CA HIS A 39 -9.76 10.78 -10.14
C HIS A 39 -10.34 9.40 -10.46
N PHE A 40 -11.51 9.07 -9.91
CA PHE A 40 -12.23 7.83 -10.22
C PHE A 40 -12.87 7.80 -11.61
N LEU A 41 -13.01 8.96 -12.25
CA LEU A 41 -13.56 9.10 -13.60
C LEU A 41 -12.47 9.10 -14.67
N ILE A 42 -11.17 9.08 -14.29
CA ILE A 42 -10.09 8.88 -15.26
C ILE A 42 -10.26 7.50 -15.86
N GLU A 43 -10.33 7.41 -17.18
CA GLU A 43 -10.48 6.14 -17.86
C GLU A 43 -9.31 5.22 -17.45
N PRO A 44 -9.60 3.98 -17.00
CA PRO A 44 -8.56 3.05 -16.55
C PRO A 44 -7.55 2.70 -17.64
N LYS A 45 -7.79 3.07 -18.90
CA LYS A 45 -6.97 2.74 -20.07
C LYS A 45 -5.50 3.18 -19.93
N GLU A 46 -5.22 4.20 -19.12
CA GLU A 46 -3.84 4.62 -18.82
C GLU A 46 -3.16 3.75 -17.75
N PHE A 47 -3.93 2.92 -17.04
CA PHE A 47 -3.45 2.12 -15.90
C PHE A 47 -3.70 0.60 -16.08
N THR A 48 -4.58 0.21 -17.01
CA THR A 48 -4.93 -1.18 -17.29
C THR A 48 -4.34 -1.61 -18.62
N TYR A 49 -3.30 -2.43 -18.56
CA TYR A 49 -2.67 -3.03 -19.73
C TYR A 49 -3.12 -4.47 -19.91
N LYS A 50 -3.46 -4.85 -21.14
CA LYS A 50 -3.68 -6.26 -21.45
C LYS A 50 -2.32 -6.96 -21.42
N ARG A 51 -2.25 -8.18 -20.86
CA ARG A 51 -1.02 -8.98 -20.84
C ARG A 51 -0.37 -9.14 -22.22
N MET A 52 -1.19 -9.25 -23.29
CA MET A 52 -0.71 -9.34 -24.68
C MET A 52 0.05 -8.10 -25.19
N ASN A 53 -0.10 -6.95 -24.51
CA ASN A 53 0.58 -5.70 -24.87
C ASN A 53 1.87 -5.49 -24.07
N LEU A 54 2.21 -6.41 -23.15
CA LEU A 54 3.42 -6.33 -22.34
C LEU A 54 4.61 -6.89 -23.11
N SER A 55 5.78 -6.26 -22.92
CA SER A 55 7.05 -6.83 -23.36
C SER A 55 7.38 -8.11 -22.57
N PRO A 56 8.29 -8.98 -23.08
CA PRO A 56 8.69 -10.18 -22.34
C PRO A 56 9.22 -9.92 -20.92
N GLY A 57 9.91 -8.79 -20.71
CA GLY A 57 10.41 -8.39 -19.39
C GLY A 57 9.27 -8.03 -18.43
N GLU A 58 8.33 -7.22 -18.90
CA GLU A 58 7.15 -6.83 -18.11
C GLU A 58 6.25 -8.01 -17.77
N VAL A 59 6.13 -8.99 -18.68
CA VAL A 59 5.43 -10.25 -18.39
C VAL A 59 6.11 -11.01 -17.26
N ALA A 60 7.44 -11.13 -17.30
CA ALA A 60 8.18 -11.82 -16.25
C ALA A 60 8.06 -11.11 -14.89
N ASP A 61 8.07 -9.78 -14.87
CA ASP A 61 7.87 -9.01 -13.64
C ASP A 61 6.44 -9.10 -13.12
N TYR A 62 5.44 -9.09 -14.00
CA TYR A 62 4.05 -9.38 -13.65
C TYR A 62 3.89 -10.77 -13.03
N ASP A 63 4.55 -11.79 -13.59
CA ASP A 63 4.48 -13.16 -13.05
C ASP A 63 5.11 -13.26 -11.66
N LYS A 64 6.19 -12.51 -11.37
CA LYS A 64 6.74 -12.40 -10.01
C LYS A 64 5.74 -11.77 -9.04
N LEU A 65 5.03 -10.72 -9.47
CA LEU A 65 4.00 -10.07 -8.66
C LEU A 65 2.83 -11.02 -8.37
N VAL A 66 2.36 -11.77 -9.38
CA VAL A 66 1.31 -12.79 -9.19
C VAL A 66 1.76 -13.86 -8.20
N ALA A 67 2.98 -14.37 -8.35
CA ALA A 67 3.52 -15.36 -7.43
C ALA A 67 3.62 -14.81 -6.00
N PHE A 68 4.11 -13.57 -5.83
CA PHE A 68 4.20 -12.90 -4.54
C PHE A 68 2.83 -12.71 -3.88
N VAL A 69 1.85 -12.19 -4.60
CA VAL A 69 0.48 -12.02 -4.08
C VAL A 69 -0.15 -13.37 -3.73
N GLY A 70 0.15 -14.42 -4.49
CA GLY A 70 -0.30 -15.78 -4.19
C GLY A 70 0.29 -16.36 -2.89
N THR A 71 1.33 -15.75 -2.31
CA THR A 71 1.86 -16.14 -1.00
C THR A 71 1.10 -15.51 0.17
N PHE A 72 0.29 -14.48 -0.10
CA PHE A 72 -0.53 -13.88 0.93
C PHE A 72 -1.60 -14.87 1.36
N PRO A 73 -1.90 -14.93 2.68
CA PRO A 73 -3.07 -15.68 3.13
C PRO A 73 -4.30 -15.14 2.40
N ALA A 74 -5.27 -16.00 2.13
CA ALA A 74 -6.57 -15.54 1.67
C ALA A 74 -7.04 -14.45 2.65
N ASN A 75 -7.30 -13.24 2.14
CA ASN A 75 -7.71 -12.12 2.97
C ASN A 75 -8.96 -12.55 3.74
N LEU A 76 -8.81 -12.88 5.03
CA LEU A 76 -9.94 -13.05 5.94
C LEU A 76 -10.39 -11.62 6.24
N LEU A 77 -11.43 -11.19 5.54
CA LEU A 77 -12.12 -9.98 5.94
C LEU A 77 -12.86 -10.34 7.22
N GLU A 78 -12.36 -9.90 8.37
CA GLU A 78 -12.99 -10.17 9.66
C GLU A 78 -13.83 -8.97 10.11
N ASP A 79 -14.93 -9.23 10.82
CA ASP A 79 -15.64 -8.20 11.56
C ASP A 79 -14.85 -7.75 12.81
N SER A 80 -15.42 -6.83 13.59
CA SER A 80 -14.80 -6.35 14.84
C SER A 80 -14.66 -7.40 15.94
N GLU A 81 -15.31 -8.55 15.80
CA GLU A 81 -15.29 -9.68 16.74
C GLU A 81 -14.36 -10.81 16.24
N GLY A 82 -13.75 -10.66 15.07
CA GLY A 82 -12.85 -11.65 14.47
C GLY A 82 -13.57 -12.74 13.67
N ASN A 83 -14.85 -12.56 13.33
CA ASN A 83 -15.59 -13.52 12.51
C ASN A 83 -15.34 -13.23 11.02
N PRO A 84 -15.16 -14.26 10.16
CA PRO A 84 -15.07 -14.06 8.72
C PRO A 84 -16.34 -13.44 8.14
N LEU A 85 -16.19 -12.37 7.38
CA LEU A 85 -17.22 -11.77 6.56
C LEU A 85 -17.42 -12.64 5.32
N LEU A 86 -18.68 -13.02 5.09
CA LEU A 86 -19.08 -13.87 3.97
C LEU A 86 -19.95 -13.06 3.01
N ASP A 87 -19.88 -13.40 1.72
CA ASP A 87 -20.80 -12.90 0.70
C ASP A 87 -22.23 -13.45 0.90
N ASP A 88 -23.17 -12.99 0.08
CA ASP A 88 -24.58 -13.42 0.13
C ASP A 88 -24.76 -14.94 -0.08
N ASN A 89 -23.74 -15.65 -0.57
CA ASN A 89 -23.73 -17.10 -0.78
C ASN A 89 -22.98 -17.85 0.34
N GLY A 90 -22.56 -17.16 1.40
CA GLY A 90 -21.81 -17.75 2.51
C GLY A 90 -20.35 -18.08 2.17
N ARG A 91 -19.78 -17.46 1.13
CA ARG A 91 -18.38 -17.64 0.72
C ARG A 91 -17.54 -16.49 1.24
N GLN A 92 -16.32 -16.80 1.64
CA GLN A 92 -15.32 -15.83 2.05
C GLN A 92 -14.54 -15.32 0.84
#